data_AF-A0AA41WAD2-F1
#
_entry.id   AF-A0AA41WAD2-F1
#
_cell.length_a   1.000
_cell.length_b   1.000
_cell.length_c   1.000
_cell.angle_alpha   90.00
_cell.angle_beta   90.00
_cell.angle_gamma   90.00
#
_symmetry.space_group_name_H-M   'P 1'
#
loop_
_entity.id
_entity.type
_entity.pdbx_description
1 polymer ?
#
loop_
_entity_poly.entity_id
_entity_poly.type
_entity_poly.pdbx_seq_one_letter_code
_entity_poly.pdbx_strand_id
1 'polypeptide(L)'
;MFTKADVEDLKIEYDHAVNALADVIVPKRGTINYPPNIVEFMAKLLTPVWSNPSYDPGETQHYINHLESADDIAIRSILTHINIVERFSDGMWIDVLKQGLVERVLERAEQIAR
;
A
#
# COMPACT_ATOMS: atom_id res chain seq x y z
N MET A 1 -15.30 -5.62 2.04
CA MET A 1 -15.60 -4.29 2.57
C MET A 1 -14.91 -4.04 3.90
N PHE A 2 -14.10 -2.99 3.93
CA PHE A 2 -13.47 -2.43 5.12
C PHE A 2 -14.38 -1.38 5.78
N THR A 3 -14.10 -1.07 7.04
CA THR A 3 -14.79 -0.08 7.87
C THR A 3 -13.93 1.17 8.05
N LYS A 4 -14.51 2.24 8.61
CA LYS A 4 -13.73 3.43 8.98
C LYS A 4 -12.61 3.15 9.97
N ALA A 5 -12.84 2.23 10.91
CA ALA A 5 -11.84 1.82 11.88
C ALA A 5 -10.66 1.10 11.20
N ASP A 6 -10.94 0.26 10.20
CA ASP A 6 -9.88 -0.37 9.42
C ASP A 6 -9.04 0.68 8.70
N VAL A 7 -9.67 1.67 8.04
CA VAL A 7 -8.95 2.73 7.32
C VAL A 7 -8.08 3.56 8.27
N GLU A 8 -8.62 3.95 9.43
CA GLU A 8 -7.87 4.73 10.43
C GLU A 8 -6.63 3.96 10.93
N ASP A 9 -6.81 2.68 11.24
CA ASP A 9 -5.72 1.78 11.64
C ASP A 9 -4.67 1.65 10.52
N LEU A 10 -5.09 1.54 9.26
CA LEU A 10 -4.16 1.50 8.13
C LEU A 10 -3.43 2.83 7.91
N LYS A 11 -4.08 3.98 8.16
CA LYS A 11 -3.45 5.31 8.10
C LYS A 11 -2.35 5.45 9.16
N ILE A 12 -2.61 5.00 10.39
CA ILE A 12 -1.60 4.99 11.46
C ILE A 12 -0.38 4.16 11.07
N GLU A 13 -0.58 2.95 10.54
CA GLU A 13 0.51 2.10 10.08
C GLU A 13 1.27 2.71 8.89
N TYR A 14 0.57 3.36 7.97
CA TYR A 14 1.19 4.09 6.86
C TYR A 14 2.06 5.24 7.36
N ASP A 15 1.58 6.05 8.30
CA ASP A 15 2.34 7.16 8.89
C ASP A 15 3.60 6.65 9.59
N HIS A 16 3.50 5.54 10.33
CA HIS A 16 4.67 4.89 10.93
C HIS A 16 5.68 4.42 9.88
N ALA A 17 5.22 3.85 8.77
CA ALA A 17 6.08 3.41 7.67
C ALA A 17 6.78 4.59 6.95
N VAL A 18 6.05 5.68 6.69
CA VAL A 18 6.60 6.90 6.09
C VAL A 18 7.66 7.52 6.99
N ASN A 19 7.39 7.63 8.30
CA ASN A 19 8.35 8.18 9.26
C ASN A 19 9.62 7.32 9.39
N ALA A 20 9.51 6.01 9.17
CA ALA A 20 10.64 5.09 9.19
C ALA A 20 11.45 5.08 7.88
N LEU A 21 11.07 5.83 6.83
CA LEU A 21 11.82 5.88 5.57
C LEU A 21 13.29 6.30 5.74
N ALA A 22 13.57 7.15 6.74
CA ALA A 22 14.93 7.59 7.04
C ALA A 22 15.86 6.47 7.52
N ASP A 23 15.28 5.37 8.04
CA ASP A 23 16.02 4.24 8.61
C ASP A 23 16.23 3.10 7.60
N VAL A 24 15.76 3.26 6.36
CA VAL A 24 15.94 2.26 5.30
C VAL A 24 17.42 2.16 4.89
N ILE A 25 17.97 0.95 4.92
CA ILE A 25 19.34 0.69 4.50
C ILE A 25 19.32 0.09 3.10
N VAL A 26 19.81 0.85 2.12
CA VAL A 26 19.98 0.42 0.72
C VAL A 26 21.44 0.02 0.49
N PRO A 27 21.79 -1.28 0.52
CA PRO A 27 23.17 -1.70 0.33
C PRO A 27 23.59 -1.58 -1.14
N LYS A 28 24.90 -1.47 -1.39
CA LYS A 28 25.46 -1.49 -2.77
C LYS A 28 25.24 -2.83 -3.49
N ARG A 29 25.04 -3.91 -2.74
CA ARG A 29 24.74 -5.27 -3.22
C ARG A 29 23.90 -5.98 -2.15
N GLY A 30 22.92 -6.78 -2.56
CA GLY A 30 22.03 -7.51 -1.66
C GLY A 30 20.66 -6.85 -1.48
N THR A 31 19.82 -7.45 -0.65
CA THR A 31 18.43 -7.02 -0.42
C THR A 31 18.37 -5.76 0.44
N ILE A 32 17.41 -4.88 0.15
CA ILE A 32 17.10 -3.71 0.98
C ILE A 32 16.63 -4.17 2.35
N ASN A 33 17.18 -3.55 3.39
CA ASN A 33 16.74 -3.80 4.75
C ASN A 33 15.73 -2.73 5.16
N TYR A 34 14.45 -3.13 5.19
CA TYR A 34 13.37 -2.28 5.64
C TYR A 34 13.25 -2.31 7.17
N PRO A 35 13.09 -1.16 7.84
CA PRO A 35 12.83 -1.10 9.27
C PRO A 35 11.50 -1.76 9.63
N PRO A 36 11.31 -2.18 10.90
CA PRO A 36 10.14 -2.91 11.36
C PRO A 36 8.80 -2.27 10.94
N ASN A 37 8.65 -0.95 11.10
CA ASN A 37 7.41 -0.26 10.76
C ASN A 37 7.01 -0.42 9.28
N ILE A 38 7.98 -0.42 8.37
CA ILE A 38 7.69 -0.64 6.94
C ILE A 38 7.30 -2.11 6.71
N VAL A 39 7.98 -3.05 7.37
CA VAL A 39 7.65 -4.49 7.30
C VAL A 39 6.26 -4.78 7.87
N GLU A 40 5.88 -4.11 8.96
CA GLU A 40 4.56 -4.21 9.58
C GLU A 40 3.48 -3.66 8.65
N PHE A 41 3.72 -2.52 8.01
CA PHE A 41 2.81 -1.97 7.00
C PHE A 41 2.66 -2.90 5.78
N MET A 42 3.75 -3.47 5.26
CA MET A 42 3.72 -4.50 4.21
C MET A 42 2.85 -5.69 4.64
N ALA A 43 3.05 -6.21 5.85
CA ALA A 43 2.28 -7.30 6.40
C ALA A 43 0.79 -6.94 6.57
N LYS A 44 0.48 -5.69 6.91
CA LYS A 44 -0.89 -5.19 7.02
C LYS A 44 -1.64 -5.26 5.69
N LEU A 45 -0.99 -4.87 4.59
CA LEU A 45 -1.58 -4.94 3.24
C LEU A 45 -1.90 -6.38 2.79
N LEU A 46 -1.23 -7.38 3.36
CA LEU A 46 -1.50 -8.80 3.10
C LEU A 46 -2.73 -9.35 3.82
N THR A 47 -3.31 -8.62 4.76
CA THR A 47 -4.49 -9.11 5.50
C THR A 47 -5.72 -9.22 4.59
N PRO A 48 -6.70 -10.08 4.90
CA PRO A 48 -7.91 -10.24 4.07
C PRO A 48 -8.78 -8.99 3.94
N VAL A 49 -8.58 -8.00 4.81
CA VAL A 49 -9.27 -6.71 4.74
C VAL A 49 -8.76 -5.88 3.56
N TRP A 50 -7.46 -5.96 3.26
CA TRP A 50 -6.78 -5.10 2.28
C TRP A 50 -6.36 -5.83 1.01
N SER A 51 -6.17 -7.14 1.08
CA SER A 51 -5.80 -7.94 -0.08
C SER A 51 -7.01 -8.28 -0.96
N ASN A 52 -6.76 -8.35 -2.27
CA ASN A 52 -7.68 -8.87 -3.25
C ASN A 52 -7.14 -10.21 -3.82
N PRO A 53 -7.74 -11.37 -3.50
CA PRO A 53 -7.32 -12.66 -4.05
C PRO A 53 -7.60 -12.80 -5.55
N SER A 54 -8.48 -11.96 -6.10
CA SER A 54 -8.80 -11.88 -7.53
C SER A 54 -8.05 -10.74 -8.22
N TYR A 55 -6.91 -10.32 -7.68
CA TYR A 55 -6.07 -9.28 -8.25
C TYR A 55 -5.67 -9.58 -9.70
N ASP A 56 -5.95 -8.63 -10.59
CA ASP A 56 -5.45 -8.59 -11.96
C ASP A 56 -4.60 -7.31 -12.17
N PRO A 57 -3.31 -7.44 -12.55
CA PRO A 57 -2.48 -6.28 -12.86
C PRO A 57 -3.05 -5.39 -13.98
N GLY A 58 -3.73 -5.97 -14.98
CA GLY A 58 -4.29 -5.22 -16.11
C GLY A 58 -5.39 -4.25 -15.67
N GLU A 59 -6.31 -4.71 -14.83
CA GLU A 59 -7.38 -3.89 -14.26
C GLU A 59 -6.86 -2.88 -13.23
N THR A 60 -5.82 -3.25 -12.49
CA THR A 60 -5.31 -2.40 -11.41
C THR A 60 -4.72 -1.08 -11.92
N GLN A 61 -4.05 -1.09 -13.07
CA GLN A 61 -3.59 0.15 -13.68
C GLN A 61 -4.74 1.09 -14.06
N HIS A 62 -5.88 0.53 -14.49
CA HIS A 62 -7.08 1.31 -14.75
C HIS A 62 -7.62 1.95 -13.45
N TYR A 63 -7.64 1.21 -12.35
CA TYR A 63 -8.07 1.73 -11.04
C TYR A 63 -7.17 2.85 -10.51
N ILE A 64 -5.84 2.71 -10.64
CA ILE A 64 -4.89 3.77 -10.24
C ILE A 64 -5.18 5.08 -10.99
N ASN A 65 -5.51 4.98 -12.28
CA ASN A 65 -5.77 6.14 -13.13
C ASN A 65 -7.14 6.80 -12.88
N HIS A 66 -8.09 6.10 -12.24
CA HIS A 66 -9.46 6.57 -11.98
C HIS A 66 -9.83 6.46 -10.50
N LEU A 67 -8.85 6.68 -9.62
CA LEU A 67 -8.94 6.43 -8.19
C LEU A 67 -10.13 7.14 -7.51
N GLU A 68 -10.52 8.33 -7.98
CA GLU A 68 -11.66 9.09 -7.49
C GLU A 68 -13.00 8.33 -7.58
N SER A 69 -13.08 7.35 -8.49
CA SER A 69 -14.26 6.51 -8.71
C SER A 69 -14.09 5.09 -8.17
N ALA A 70 -12.92 4.75 -7.62
CA ALA A 70 -12.62 3.40 -7.14
C ALA A 70 -13.59 2.97 -6.03
N ASP A 71 -14.00 1.70 -6.08
CA ASP A 71 -14.81 1.03 -5.08
C ASP A 71 -13.95 0.14 -4.14
N ASP A 72 -14.59 -0.62 -3.24
CA ASP A 72 -13.89 -1.51 -2.29
C ASP A 72 -12.96 -2.52 -3.00
N ILE A 73 -13.38 -3.06 -4.15
CA ILE A 73 -12.59 -4.03 -4.91
C ILE A 73 -11.38 -3.34 -5.53
N ALA A 74 -11.60 -2.19 -6.19
CA ALA A 74 -10.54 -1.40 -6.79
C ALA A 74 -9.48 -0.97 -5.76
N ILE A 75 -9.90 -0.50 -4.59
CA ILE A 75 -8.98 -0.12 -3.49
C ILE A 75 -8.12 -1.32 -3.05
N ARG A 76 -8.74 -2.48 -2.79
CA ARG A 76 -8.02 -3.70 -2.42
C ARG A 76 -7.06 -4.17 -3.52
N SER A 77 -7.45 -4.05 -4.79
CA SER A 77 -6.58 -4.36 -5.93
C SER A 77 -5.36 -3.45 -5.97
N ILE A 78 -5.53 -2.14 -5.78
CA ILE A 78 -4.41 -1.17 -5.75
C ILE A 78 -3.47 -1.47 -4.57
N LEU A 79 -4.00 -1.72 -3.37
CA LEU A 79 -3.17 -2.05 -2.20
C LEU A 79 -2.46 -3.40 -2.37
N THR A 80 -3.09 -4.37 -3.03
CA THR A 80 -2.44 -5.64 -3.39
C THR A 80 -1.31 -5.42 -4.38
N HIS A 81 -1.52 -4.58 -5.40
CA HIS A 81 -0.48 -4.19 -6.35
C HIS A 81 0.71 -3.56 -5.64
N ILE A 82 0.45 -2.55 -4.80
CA ILE A 82 1.47 -1.89 -3.99
C ILE A 82 2.27 -2.92 -3.19
N ASN A 83 1.62 -3.89 -2.57
CA ASN A 83 2.33 -4.86 -1.74
C ASN A 83 3.27 -5.78 -2.53
N ILE A 84 2.98 -6.04 -3.81
CA ILE A 84 3.79 -6.93 -4.64
C ILE A 84 4.85 -6.22 -5.49
N VAL A 85 4.90 -4.89 -5.51
CA VAL A 85 5.82 -4.11 -6.37
C VAL A 85 7.30 -4.43 -6.15
N GLU A 86 7.68 -4.78 -4.92
CA GLU A 86 9.05 -5.19 -4.58
C GLU A 86 9.52 -6.43 -5.35
N ARG A 87 8.58 -7.28 -5.79
CA ARG A 87 8.91 -8.48 -6.56
C ARG A 87 9.39 -8.14 -7.97
N PHE A 88 9.11 -6.94 -8.46
CA PHE A 88 9.42 -6.52 -9.83
C PHE A 88 10.64 -5.60 -9.89
N SER A 89 10.92 -4.86 -8.81
CA SER A 89 12.14 -4.07 -8.69
C SER A 89 12.46 -3.82 -7.22
N ASP A 90 13.73 -3.99 -6.84
CA ASP A 90 14.22 -3.68 -5.51
C ASP A 90 14.04 -2.17 -5.24
N GLY A 91 13.51 -1.83 -4.06
CA GLY A 91 13.38 -0.45 -3.60
C GLY A 91 12.09 0.25 -4.02
N MET A 92 11.20 -0.44 -4.72
CA MET A 92 9.92 0.12 -5.13
C MET A 92 9.07 0.54 -3.94
N TRP A 93 9.19 -0.11 -2.78
CA TRP A 93 8.51 0.34 -1.57
C TRP A 93 8.96 1.72 -1.07
N ILE A 94 10.24 2.07 -1.25
CA ILE A 94 10.74 3.42 -0.93
C ILE A 94 10.01 4.44 -1.79
N ASP A 95 9.85 4.12 -3.08
CA ASP A 95 9.17 4.98 -4.04
C ASP A 95 7.67 5.10 -3.76
N VAL A 96 6.99 3.98 -3.48
CA VAL A 96 5.58 3.94 -3.08
C VAL A 96 5.30 4.86 -1.89
N LEU A 97 6.13 4.76 -0.84
CA LEU A 97 5.95 5.55 0.37
C LEU A 97 6.23 7.05 0.14
N LYS A 98 7.03 7.41 -0.88
CA LYS A 98 7.35 8.79 -1.25
C LYS A 98 6.39 9.43 -2.25
N GLN A 99 5.77 8.64 -3.12
CA GLN A 99 5.01 9.13 -4.28
C GLN A 99 3.57 9.54 -3.96
N GLY A 100 3.12 9.41 -2.71
CA GLY A 100 1.78 9.83 -2.27
C GLY A 100 0.62 9.00 -2.85
N LEU A 101 0.89 7.94 -3.61
CA LEU A 101 -0.16 7.05 -4.13
C LEU A 101 -0.93 6.39 -2.97
N VAL A 102 -0.21 5.91 -1.95
CA VAL A 102 -0.83 5.26 -0.78
C VAL A 102 -1.75 6.25 -0.05
N GLU A 103 -1.29 7.47 0.20
CA GLU A 103 -2.09 8.53 0.83
C GLU A 103 -3.40 8.76 0.08
N ARG A 104 -3.34 8.95 -1.25
CA ARG A 104 -4.55 9.14 -2.07
C ARG A 104 -5.49 7.93 -2.04
N VAL A 105 -4.95 6.71 -1.96
CA VAL A 105 -5.75 5.49 -1.84
C VAL A 105 -6.45 5.43 -0.49
N LEU A 106 -5.77 5.84 0.59
CA LEU A 106 -6.35 5.90 1.94
C LEU A 106 -7.43 6.98 2.06
N GLU A 107 -7.22 8.16 1.45
CA GLU A 107 -8.24 9.21 1.36
C GLU A 107 -9.51 8.69 0.65
N ARG A 108 -9.34 7.96 -0.46
CA ARG A 108 -10.47 7.36 -1.16
C ARG A 108 -11.13 6.28 -0.33
N ALA A 109 -10.35 5.42 0.34
CA ALA A 109 -10.87 4.39 1.22
C ALA A 109 -11.73 5.01 2.34
N GLU A 110 -11.29 6.11 2.96
CA GLU A 110 -12.02 6.82 4.00
C GLU A 110 -13.39 7.33 3.53
N GLN A 111 -13.49 7.80 2.27
CA GLN A 111 -14.75 8.27 1.70
C GLN A 111 -15.79 7.16 1.49
N ILE A 112 -15.35 5.95 1.20
CA ILE A 112 -16.23 4.81 0.86
C ILE A 112 -16.37 3.81 2.00
N ALA A 113 -15.61 3.98 3.08
CA ALA A 113 -15.67 3.15 4.25
C ALA A 113 -17.04 3.23 4.92
N ARG A 114 -17.51 2.06 5.40
CA ARG A 114 -18.76 1.95 6.16
C ARG A 114 -18.60 2.41 7.60
#